data_AF-A0A510DV85-F1
#
_entry.id   AF-A0A510DV85-F1
#
_cell.length_a   1.000
_cell.length_b   1.000
_cell.length_c   1.000
_cell.angle_alpha   90.00
_cell.angle_beta   90.00
_cell.angle_gamma   90.00
#
_symmetry.space_group_name_H-M   'P 1'
#
loop_
_entity.id
_entity.type
_entity.pdbx_description
1 polymer ?
#
loop_
_entity_poly.entity_id
_entity_poly.type
_entity_poly.pdbx_seq_one_letter_code
_entity_poly.pdbx_strand_id
1 'polypeptide(L)' 'MLLDVFTERGIYHKLKGRWRRIALAHFSYDNPLANGLAILLGVLMLFAAMELHSYHYYYYYHYYKYYF' A
#
# COMPACT_ATOMS: atom_id res chain seq x y z
N MET A 1 13.98 15.81 17.69
CA MET A 1 14.40 14.60 18.43
C MET A 1 13.23 13.66 18.72
N LEU A 2 12.30 13.49 17.76
CA LEU A 2 11.25 12.46 17.83
C LEU A 2 11.70 11.19 17.09
N LEU A 3 12.51 11.35 16.03
CA LEU A 3 13.11 10.23 15.29
C LEU A 3 14.12 9.42 16.13
N ASP A 4 14.80 10.06 17.09
CA ASP A 4 15.76 9.36 17.98
C ASP A 4 15.05 8.33 18.87
N VAL A 5 13.79 8.58 19.25
CA VAL A 5 12.98 7.63 20.02
C VAL A 5 12.70 6.36 19.22
N PHE A 6 12.54 6.47 17.89
CA PHE A 6 12.27 5.32 17.03
C PHE A 6 13.53 4.56 16.61
N THR A 7 14.71 5.16 16.71
CA THR A 7 15.98 4.57 16.25
C THR A 7 16.84 4.06 17.42
N GLU A 8 16.90 4.74 18.56
CA GLU A 8 17.76 4.35 19.69
C GLU A 8 17.05 3.50 20.76
N ARG A 9 15.75 3.70 20.95
CA ARG A 9 14.96 3.01 21.97
C ARG A 9 13.92 2.12 21.30
N GLY A 10 14.36 0.96 20.81
CA GLY A 10 13.44 -0.09 20.37
C GLY A 10 12.30 -0.26 21.38
N ILE A 11 11.05 -0.28 20.92
CA ILE A 11 9.89 -0.29 21.82
C ILE A 11 9.91 -1.61 22.61
N TYR A 12 10.11 -1.52 23.93
CA TYR A 12 10.04 -2.68 24.81
C TYR A 12 8.63 -2.79 25.37
N HIS A 13 7.96 -3.90 25.12
CA HIS A 13 6.71 -4.20 25.81
C HIS A 13 6.94 -5.28 26.88
N LYS A 14 6.24 -5.16 28.00
CA LYS A 14 6.29 -6.13 29.09
C LYS A 14 5.19 -7.17 28.86
N LEU A 15 5.56 -8.35 28.35
CA LEU A 15 4.63 -9.47 28.20
C LEU A 15 4.91 -10.49 29.30
N LYS A 16 3.93 -10.74 30.18
CA LYS A 16 3.99 -11.75 31.25
C LYS A 16 5.32 -11.74 32.04
N GLY A 17 5.75 -10.55 32.47
CA GLY A 17 6.92 -10.38 33.35
C GLY A 17 8.30 -10.38 32.68
N ARG A 18 8.41 -10.60 31.35
CA ARG A 18 9.68 -10.51 30.61
C ARG A 18 9.66 -9.33 29.63
N TRP A 19 10.76 -8.60 29.58
CA TRP A 19 10.97 -7.49 28.64
C TRP A 19 11.36 -8.06 27.28
N ARG A 20 10.55 -7.83 26.25
CA ARG A 20 10.83 -8.28 24.87
C ARG A 20 11.04 -7.06 23.97
N ARG A 21 12.16 -7.03 23.25
CA ARG A 21 12.42 -6.02 22.20
C ARG A 21 11.42 -6.23 21.08
N ILE A 22 10.58 -5.23 20.79
CA ILE A 22 9.80 -5.21 19.56
C ILE A 22 10.67 -4.56 18.50
N ALA A 23 11.22 -5.38 17.59
CA ALA A 23 11.78 -4.88 16.36
C ALA A 23 10.59 -4.51 15.45
N LEU A 24 10.24 -3.22 15.39
CA LEU A 24 9.19 -2.73 14.49
C LEU A 24 9.51 -3.01 13.01
N ALA A 25 10.79 -3.22 12.67
CA ALA A 25 11.21 -3.67 11.35
C ALA A 25 10.66 -5.06 10.96
N HIS A 26 10.24 -5.86 11.96
CA HIS A 26 9.53 -7.13 11.82
C HIS A 26 8.14 -7.06 12.47
N PHE A 27 7.53 -5.87 12.58
CA PHE A 27 6.07 -5.78 12.76
C PHE A 27 5.41 -6.17 11.45
N SER A 28 5.61 -7.43 11.10
CA SER A 28 4.86 -8.26 10.19
C SER A 28 3.91 -7.48 9.28
N TYR A 29 4.38 -7.26 8.06
CA TYR A 29 3.63 -7.71 6.89
C TYR A 29 3.30 -9.24 6.95
N ASP A 30 3.23 -9.91 8.10
CA ASP A 30 2.63 -11.25 8.31
C ASP A 30 1.18 -11.13 8.77
N ASN A 31 0.49 -10.05 8.42
CA ASN A 31 -0.95 -10.08 8.44
C ASN A 31 -1.40 -10.57 7.04
N PRO A 32 -1.63 -11.88 6.85
CA PRO A 32 -2.03 -12.42 5.55
C PRO A 32 -3.30 -11.76 5.01
N LEU A 33 -4.19 -11.26 5.89
CA LEU A 33 -5.36 -10.49 5.49
C LEU A 33 -4.99 -9.12 4.93
N ALA A 34 -4.12 -8.37 5.60
CA ALA A 34 -3.69 -7.06 5.12
C ALA A 34 -2.92 -7.16 3.80
N ASN A 35 -2.06 -8.17 3.65
CA ASN A 35 -1.35 -8.44 2.40
C ASN A 35 -2.31 -8.85 1.28
N GLY A 36 -3.26 -9.73 1.58
CA GLY A 36 -4.29 -10.13 0.61
C GLY A 36 -5.14 -8.95 0.15
N LEU A 37 -5.52 -8.06 1.08
CA LEU A 37 -6.24 -6.81 0.76
C LEU A 37 -5.39 -5.87 -0.09
N ALA A 38 -4.10 -5.71 0.21
CA ALA A 38 -3.20 -4.86 -0.58
C ALA A 38 -3.04 -5.40 -2.01
N ILE A 39 -2.90 -6.71 -2.18
CA ILE A 39 -2.85 -7.36 -3.50
C ILE A 39 -4.16 -7.16 -4.26
N LEU A 40 -5.31 -7.41 -3.62
CA LEU A 40 -6.63 -7.21 -4.23
C LEU A 40 -6.85 -5.75 -4.66
N LEU A 41 -6.52 -4.79 -3.80
CA LEU A 41 -6.61 -3.37 -4.13
C LEU A 41 -5.68 -3.01 -5.31
N GLY A 42 -4.45 -3.52 -5.32
CA GLY A 42 -3.52 -3.31 -6.42
C GLY A 42 -4.07 -3.84 -7.76
N VAL A 43 -4.65 -5.04 -7.76
CA VAL A 43 -5.29 -5.63 -8.95
C VAL A 43 -6.47 -4.78 -9.41
N LEU A 44 -7.35 -4.34 -8.49
CA LEU A 44 -8.47 -3.47 -8.83
C LEU A 44 -8.03 -2.13 -9.42
N MET A 45 -6.95 -1.53 -8.89
CA MET A 45 -6.39 -0.29 -9.43
C MET A 45 -5.84 -0.46 -10.84
N LEU A 46 -5.22 -1.60 -11.16
CA LEU A 46 -4.77 -1.90 -12.51
C LEU A 46 -5.95 -2.01 -13.49
N PHE A 47 -7.02 -2.71 -13.11
CA PHE A 47 -8.22 -2.79 -13.94
C PHE A 47 -8.87 -1.41 -14.15
N ALA A 48 -9.02 -0.63 -13.08
CA ALA A 48 -9.55 0.73 -13.18
C ALA A 48 -8.69 1.63 -14.07
N ALA A 49 -7.36 1.51 -14.01
CA ALA A 49 -6.45 2.26 -14.87
C ALA A 49 -6.59 1.84 -16.35
N MET A 50 -6.71 0.54 -16.64
CA MET A 50 -6.90 0.05 -18.01
C MET A 50 -8.24 0.51 -18.61
N GLU A 51 -9.32 0.46 -17.83
CA GLU A 51 -10.62 0.98 -18.25
C GLU A 51 -10.53 2.49 -18.52
N LEU A 52 -10.02 3.27 -17.57
CA LEU A 52 -9.88 4.72 -17.72
C LEU A 52 -9.05 5.09 -18.96
N HIS A 53 -7.93 4.40 -19.18
CA HIS A 53 -7.10 4.61 -20.35
C HIS A 53 -7.85 4.28 -21.65
N SER A 54 -8.59 3.16 -21.68
CA SER A 54 -9.39 2.76 -22.84
C SER A 54 -10.50 3.75 -23.15
N TYR A 55 -11.22 4.23 -22.13
CA TYR A 55 -12.24 5.28 -22.28
C TYR A 55 -11.64 6.57 -22.82
N HIS A 56 -10.53 7.04 -22.25
CA HIS A 56 -9.90 8.28 -22.70
C HIS A 56 -9.38 8.14 -24.14
N TYR A 57 -8.73 7.02 -24.46
CA TYR A 57 -8.25 6.74 -25.81
C TYR A 57 -9.40 6.72 -26.82
N TYR A 58 -10.50 6.04 -26.50
CA TYR A 58 -11.68 5.99 -27.38
C TYR A 58 -12.28 7.38 -27.61
N TYR A 59 -12.48 8.15 -26.54
CA TYR A 59 -13.02 9.52 -26.65
C TYR A 59 -12.11 10.44 -27.45
N TYR A 60 -10.80 10.36 -27.22
CA TYR A 60 -9.81 11.13 -27.96
C TYR A 60 -9.88 10.80 -29.46
N TYR A 61 -9.80 9.53 -29.83
CA TYR A 61 -9.88 9.12 -31.24
C TYR A 61 -11.22 9.47 -31.87
N HIS A 62 -12.33 9.30 -31.14
CA HIS A 62 -13.65 9.64 -31.64
C HIS A 62 -13.78 11.15 -31.90
N TYR A 63 -13.27 11.98 -30.98
CA TYR A 63 -13.24 13.43 -31.14
C TYR A 63 -12.42 13.81 -32.38
N TYR A 64 -11.16 13.38 -32.48
CA TYR A 64 -10.30 13.75 -33.61
C TYR A 64 -10.87 13.30 -34.96
N LYS A 65 -11.47 12.10 -35.04
CA LYS A 65 -12.13 11.61 -36.26
C LYS A 65 -13.36 12.42 -36.67
N TYR A 66 -14.01 13.10 -35.73
CA TYR A 66 -15.22 13.89 -36.03
C TYR A 66 -14.88 15.30 -36.50
N TYR A 67 -13.77 15.88 -36.05
CA TYR A 67 -13.36 17.26 -36.34
C TYR A 67 -12.31 17.40 -37.45
N PHE A 68 -11.57 16.34 -37.76
CA PHE A 68 -10.56 16.30 -38.83
C PHE A 68 -10.86 15.16 -39.79
#